data_AF-I1BKP9-F1
#
_entry.id   AF-I1BKP9-F1
#
_cell.length_a   1.000
_cell.length_b   1.000
_cell.length_c   1.000
_cell.angle_alpha   90.00
_cell.angle_beta   90.00
_cell.angle_gamma   90.00
#
_symmetry.space_group_name_H-M   'P 1'
#
loop_
_entity.id
_entity.type
_entity.pdbx_description
1 polymer ?
#
loop_
_entity_poly.entity_id
_entity_poly.type
_entity_poly.pdbx_seq_one_letter_code
_entity_poly.pdbx_strand_id
1 'polypeptide(L)'
;MTYNVFTEKHYNNAGLRNDASSGFTVVVAVVVPEIHKMDDPNADTEWNDILRAKGILPPKDEKRDDEIEDEFVDMVRAKEAELNSLDNKDLDELDELEDLEDDRILNEYRHKRMMEMQAQAAKEKYGEVIEISKPDFVREVTDASKECFVVVHLYKEYIPACKLMNRCLAELALQFKSTKFIKIVSDQCIPNFPDHNVPTLLIYGEGDLKANLAGAIQFDGMKMTSKSLRAVLAQYGAVPAEKGLDQGDDEKPKRSVYQSKATAALSSDEESDGDDRGYY
;
A
#
# COMPACT_ATOMS: atom_id res chain seq x y z
N MET A 1 14.37 20.30 -35.44
CA MET A 1 14.32 18.92 -34.94
C MET A 1 13.16 18.87 -33.96
N THR A 2 12.09 18.08 -34.08
CA THR A 2 11.88 16.76 -34.68
C THR A 2 10.38 16.64 -35.00
N TYR A 3 10.07 16.00 -36.13
CA TYR A 3 8.72 15.69 -36.59
C TYR A 3 8.16 14.50 -35.81
N ASN A 4 6.88 14.54 -35.41
CA ASN A 4 6.15 13.32 -35.08
C ASN A 4 5.06 13.09 -36.11
N VAL A 5 5.34 12.12 -36.96
CA VAL A 5 4.48 11.50 -37.96
C VAL A 5 3.56 10.55 -37.22
N PHE A 6 2.25 10.83 -37.19
CA PHE A 6 1.27 9.82 -36.81
C PHE A 6 0.75 9.13 -38.07
N THR A 7 1.24 7.91 -38.30
CA THR A 7 0.74 7.00 -39.33
C THR A 7 -0.56 6.38 -38.84
N GLU A 8 -1.68 6.77 -39.43
CA GLU A 8 -2.96 6.10 -39.20
C GLU A 8 -3.24 5.14 -40.37
N LYS A 9 -3.47 3.87 -40.01
CA LYS A 9 -3.67 2.77 -40.94
C LYS A 9 -5.01 2.93 -41.66
N HIS A 10 -4.91 2.85 -42.99
CA HIS A 10 -5.97 2.67 -43.95
C HIS A 10 -7.06 1.67 -43.50
N TYR A 11 -8.30 2.15 -43.41
CA TYR A 11 -9.47 1.35 -43.77
C TYR A 11 -9.90 1.74 -45.18
N ASN A 12 -9.74 0.81 -46.11
CA ASN A 12 -10.27 0.89 -47.46
C ASN A 12 -11.78 0.65 -47.41
N ASN A 13 -12.59 1.67 -47.71
CA ASN A 13 -13.78 1.47 -48.54
C ASN A 13 -14.31 2.80 -49.10
N ALA A 14 -13.96 3.13 -50.34
CA ALA A 14 -14.77 4.01 -51.18
C ALA A 14 -14.39 3.80 -52.66
N GLY A 15 -15.31 3.23 -53.41
CA GLY A 15 -15.35 3.39 -54.85
C GLY A 15 -15.84 4.79 -55.23
N LEU A 16 -15.49 5.18 -56.46
CA LEU A 16 -16.06 6.27 -57.28
C LEU A 16 -15.75 7.70 -56.80
N ARG A 17 -14.74 8.35 -57.39
CA ARG A 17 -14.77 9.15 -58.64
C ARG A 17 -15.37 10.56 -58.47
N ASN A 18 -14.49 11.52 -58.80
CA ASN A 18 -14.69 12.80 -59.49
C ASN A 18 -15.04 14.05 -58.65
N ASP A 19 -13.98 14.81 -58.41
CA ASP A 19 -13.66 16.13 -58.99
C ASP A 19 -14.63 17.33 -58.86
N ALA A 20 -13.95 18.43 -58.51
CA ALA A 20 -14.18 19.82 -58.93
C ALA A 20 -15.29 20.67 -58.28
N SER A 21 -14.78 21.62 -57.47
CA SER A 21 -15.00 23.07 -57.62
C SER A 21 -16.06 23.79 -56.78
N SER A 22 -15.55 24.83 -56.11
CA SER A 22 -16.20 26.08 -55.69
C SER A 22 -16.83 26.16 -54.28
N GLY A 23 -16.39 27.18 -53.53
CA GLY A 23 -17.08 27.67 -52.32
C GLY A 23 -16.18 27.95 -51.13
N PHE A 24 -15.50 29.11 -51.15
CA PHE A 24 -14.73 29.64 -50.02
C PHE A 24 -15.67 30.35 -49.03
N THR A 25 -15.59 30.05 -47.72
CA THR A 25 -15.87 31.05 -46.66
C THR A 25 -15.08 30.70 -45.41
N VAL A 26 -14.21 31.62 -45.00
CA VAL A 26 -13.43 31.56 -43.77
C VAL A 26 -14.30 32.08 -42.63
N VAL A 27 -14.41 31.32 -41.54
CA VAL A 27 -14.83 31.84 -40.25
C VAL A 27 -13.71 31.55 -39.26
N VAL A 28 -13.08 32.62 -38.79
CA VAL A 28 -12.11 32.60 -37.70
C VAL A 28 -12.89 32.34 -36.41
N ALA A 29 -12.67 31.18 -35.79
CA ALA A 29 -13.09 30.93 -34.43
C ALA A 29 -11.87 31.07 -33.51
N VAL A 30 -11.83 32.17 -32.76
CA VAL A 30 -11.13 32.25 -31.49
C VAL A 30 -11.99 31.53 -30.47
N VAL A 31 -11.42 30.67 -29.62
CA VAL A 31 -11.59 30.67 -28.14
C VAL A 31 -10.79 29.50 -27.53
N VAL A 32 -10.14 29.88 -26.43
CA VAL A 32 -9.20 29.22 -25.52
C VAL A 32 -9.95 28.25 -24.57
N PRO A 33 -9.26 27.25 -23.97
CA PRO A 33 -9.84 25.99 -23.49
C PRO A 33 -10.26 26.07 -22.01
N GLU A 34 -11.13 25.18 -21.52
CA GLU A 34 -10.98 24.68 -20.13
C GLU A 34 -11.84 23.46 -19.75
N ILE A 35 -11.14 22.43 -19.24
CA ILE A 35 -11.43 21.53 -18.10
C ILE A 35 -12.91 21.24 -17.79
N HIS A 36 -13.36 20.01 -18.05
CA HIS A 36 -14.50 19.45 -17.31
C HIS A 36 -13.99 18.68 -16.10
N LYS A 37 -14.18 19.30 -14.93
CA LYS A 37 -14.24 18.61 -13.65
C LYS A 37 -15.31 17.52 -13.77
N MET A 38 -15.00 16.35 -13.25
CA MET A 38 -15.99 15.29 -13.12
C MET A 38 -16.89 15.72 -11.96
N ASP A 39 -17.94 16.46 -12.29
CA ASP A 39 -18.92 16.93 -11.33
C ASP A 39 -19.63 15.72 -10.71
N ASP A 40 -19.82 15.79 -9.40
CA ASP A 40 -20.44 14.76 -8.58
C ASP A 40 -21.74 14.25 -9.25
N PRO A 41 -21.89 12.93 -9.51
CA PRO A 41 -23.10 12.38 -10.13
C PRO A 41 -24.38 12.59 -9.30
N ASN A 42 -24.26 13.07 -8.06
CA ASN A 42 -25.38 13.48 -7.22
C ASN A 42 -25.59 15.01 -7.12
N ALA A 43 -24.82 15.82 -7.84
CA ALA A 43 -24.99 17.27 -7.85
C ALA A 43 -26.22 17.70 -8.68
N ASP A 44 -27.02 18.60 -8.12
CA ASP A 44 -28.26 19.11 -8.71
C ASP A 44 -27.98 20.25 -9.69
N THR A 45 -27.52 19.89 -10.88
CA THR A 45 -27.41 20.83 -12.01
C THR A 45 -28.57 20.60 -12.97
N GLU A 46 -29.08 21.68 -13.60
CA GLU A 46 -30.17 21.61 -14.58
C GLU A 46 -29.88 20.62 -15.72
N TRP A 47 -28.61 20.35 -16.00
CA TRP A 47 -28.17 19.36 -17.00
C TRP A 47 -28.33 17.92 -16.53
N ASN A 48 -28.09 17.61 -15.25
CA ASN A 48 -28.25 16.26 -14.71
C ASN A 48 -29.72 15.81 -14.68
N ASP A 49 -30.66 16.72 -14.42
CA ASP A 49 -32.10 16.42 -14.43
C ASP A 49 -32.61 16.12 -15.83
N ILE A 50 -32.13 16.84 -16.85
CA ILE A 50 -32.46 16.57 -18.25
C ILE A 50 -31.94 15.18 -18.67
N LEU A 51 -30.78 14.76 -18.16
CA LEU A 51 -30.20 13.45 -18.46
C LEU A 51 -30.94 12.30 -17.74
N ARG A 52 -31.45 12.52 -16.52
CA ARG A 52 -32.38 11.59 -15.83
C ARG A 52 -33.71 11.49 -16.57
N ALA A 53 -34.28 12.62 -17.01
CA ALA A 53 -35.53 12.66 -17.78
C ALA A 53 -35.42 11.95 -19.15
N LYS A 54 -34.22 11.95 -19.75
CA LYS A 54 -33.92 11.19 -20.98
C LYS A 54 -33.51 9.74 -20.75
N GLY A 55 -33.49 9.27 -19.49
CA GLY A 55 -33.21 7.87 -19.13
C GLY A 55 -31.76 7.43 -19.30
N ILE A 56 -30.81 8.38 -19.35
CA ILE A 56 -29.36 8.09 -19.48
C ILE A 56 -28.73 7.86 -18.10
N LEU A 57 -29.22 8.57 -17.07
CA LEU A 57 -28.85 8.37 -15.66
C LEU A 57 -29.99 7.65 -14.92
N PRO A 58 -29.69 6.76 -13.97
CA PRO A 58 -30.70 6.19 -13.08
C PRO A 58 -31.45 7.29 -12.30
N PRO A 59 -32.72 7.06 -11.93
CA PRO A 59 -33.47 7.98 -11.08
C PRO A 59 -32.67 8.26 -9.80
N LYS A 60 -32.66 9.52 -9.36
CA LYS A 60 -31.97 9.92 -8.13
C LYS A 60 -32.58 9.09 -7.01
N ASP A 61 -31.73 8.45 -6.21
CA ASP A 61 -32.20 7.82 -4.98
C ASP A 61 -32.72 8.95 -4.08
N GLU A 62 -34.04 9.14 -4.04
CA GLU A 62 -34.71 9.86 -2.98
C GLU A 62 -34.59 9.02 -1.70
N LYS A 63 -33.37 8.83 -1.20
CA LYS A 63 -33.21 8.80 0.25
C LYS A 63 -33.50 10.22 0.68
N ARG A 64 -34.81 10.47 0.80
CA ARG A 64 -35.49 11.56 1.46
C ARG A 64 -34.48 12.57 2.00
N ASP A 65 -34.31 13.70 1.31
CA ASP A 65 -33.49 14.80 1.82
C ASP A 65 -33.90 15.14 3.28
N ASP A 66 -35.16 14.88 3.64
CA ASP A 66 -35.69 14.90 5.00
C ASP A 66 -35.06 13.88 5.98
N GLU A 67 -34.68 12.66 5.55
CA GLU A 67 -33.94 11.72 6.41
C GLU A 67 -32.51 12.21 6.70
N ILE A 68 -31.85 12.82 5.71
CA ILE A 68 -30.50 13.36 5.86
C ILE A 68 -30.52 14.63 6.72
N GLU A 69 -31.54 15.48 6.53
CA GLU A 69 -31.78 16.65 7.37
C GLU A 69 -32.11 16.25 8.81
N ASP A 70 -32.96 15.23 9.02
CA ASP A 70 -33.30 14.71 10.34
C ASP A 70 -32.05 14.14 11.06
N GLU A 71 -31.22 13.34 10.37
CA GLU A 71 -29.95 12.84 10.92
C GLU A 71 -28.98 13.98 11.28
N PHE A 72 -28.92 15.03 10.46
CA PHE A 72 -28.07 16.19 10.74
C PHE A 72 -28.58 16.99 11.95
N VAL A 73 -29.90 17.19 12.07
CA VAL A 73 -30.53 17.86 13.21
C VAL A 73 -30.32 17.08 14.50
N ASP A 74 -30.44 15.76 14.46
CA ASP A 74 -30.19 14.90 15.62
C ASP A 74 -28.72 14.92 16.04
N MET A 75 -27.79 14.96 15.07
CA MET A 75 -26.35 15.11 15.35
C MET A 75 -26.03 16.47 15.99
N VAL A 76 -26.64 17.56 15.50
CA VAL A 76 -26.48 18.91 16.06
C VAL A 76 -27.02 18.98 17.49
N ARG A 77 -28.21 18.41 17.75
CA ARG A 77 -28.80 18.36 19.10
C ARG A 77 -27.94 17.53 20.07
N ALA A 78 -27.39 16.41 19.62
CA ALA A 78 -26.48 15.60 20.43
C ALA A 78 -25.21 16.38 20.79
N LYS A 79 -24.61 17.07 19.81
CA LYS A 79 -23.46 17.97 20.01
C LYS A 79 -23.76 19.11 20.98
N GLU A 80 -24.92 19.72 20.86
CA GLU A 80 -25.34 20.84 21.70
C GLU A 80 -25.64 20.39 23.13
N ALA A 81 -26.23 19.20 23.31
CA ALA A 81 -26.44 18.58 24.62
C ALA A 81 -25.11 18.20 25.30
N GLU A 82 -24.15 17.69 24.52
CA GLU A 82 -22.80 17.38 25.00
C GLU A 82 -22.07 18.66 25.46
N LEU A 83 -22.05 19.71 24.64
CA LEU A 83 -21.44 20.99 24.99
C LEU A 83 -22.07 21.63 26.23
N ASN A 84 -23.40 21.63 26.33
CA ASN A 84 -24.11 22.12 27.52
C ASN A 84 -23.82 21.26 28.77
N SER A 85 -23.52 19.97 28.59
CA SER A 85 -23.11 19.10 29.69
C SER A 85 -21.67 19.35 30.14
N LEU A 86 -20.79 19.87 29.28
CA LEU A 86 -19.45 20.29 29.67
C LEU A 86 -19.44 21.67 30.34
N ASP A 87 -20.27 22.61 29.87
CA ASP A 87 -20.32 24.00 30.37
C ASP A 87 -20.90 24.12 31.79
N ASN A 88 -21.61 23.09 32.26
CA ASN A 88 -22.20 23.03 33.60
C ASN A 88 -21.37 22.25 34.64
N LYS A 89 -20.12 21.88 34.32
CA LYS A 89 -19.23 21.13 35.21
C LYS A 89 -18.19 22.03 35.86
N ASP A 90 -17.77 21.66 37.07
CA ASP A 90 -16.74 22.40 37.80
C ASP A 90 -15.32 21.98 37.34
N LEU A 91 -14.30 22.78 37.64
CA LEU A 91 -12.93 22.54 37.15
C LEU A 91 -12.39 21.14 37.52
N ASP A 92 -12.67 20.66 38.73
CA ASP A 92 -12.26 19.32 39.20
C ASP A 92 -13.00 18.20 38.44
N GLU A 93 -14.26 18.40 38.03
CA GLU A 93 -15.03 17.43 37.26
C GLU A 93 -14.61 17.39 35.78
N LEU A 94 -14.14 18.52 35.24
CA LEU A 94 -13.55 18.60 33.91
C LEU A 94 -12.19 17.87 33.85
N ASP A 95 -11.36 18.01 34.89
CA ASP A 95 -10.07 17.31 35.02
C ASP A 95 -10.26 15.78 35.05
N GLU A 96 -11.24 15.28 35.82
CA GLU A 96 -11.58 13.85 35.84
C GLU A 96 -12.10 13.33 34.49
N LEU A 97 -12.77 14.17 33.70
CA LEU A 97 -13.24 13.82 32.35
C LEU A 97 -12.11 13.81 31.32
N GLU A 98 -11.17 14.75 31.44
CA GLU A 98 -9.94 14.79 30.62
C GLU A 98 -9.11 13.52 30.87
N ASP A 99 -8.89 13.13 32.13
CA ASP A 99 -8.19 11.90 32.50
C ASP A 99 -8.87 10.63 31.94
N LEU A 100 -10.21 10.56 31.99
CA LEU A 100 -10.98 9.44 31.44
C LEU A 100 -10.98 9.41 29.91
N GLU A 101 -10.96 10.56 29.25
CA GLU A 101 -10.85 10.67 27.79
C GLU A 101 -9.44 10.28 27.32
N ASP A 102 -8.41 10.73 28.02
CA ASP A 102 -7.01 10.32 27.80
C ASP A 102 -6.83 8.81 28.00
N ASP A 103 -7.44 8.22 29.03
CA ASP A 103 -7.42 6.77 29.24
C ASP A 103 -8.15 6.00 28.12
N ARG A 104 -9.24 6.56 27.55
CA ARG A 104 -9.92 5.97 26.39
C ARG A 104 -9.04 6.04 25.15
N ILE A 105 -8.48 7.20 24.83
CA ILE A 105 -7.60 7.39 23.67
C ILE A 105 -6.37 6.49 23.78
N LEU A 106 -5.75 6.40 24.96
CA LEU A 106 -4.60 5.54 25.22
C LEU A 106 -4.96 4.05 25.06
N ASN A 107 -6.13 3.63 25.53
CA ASN A 107 -6.62 2.27 25.37
C ASN A 107 -6.97 1.95 23.92
N GLU A 108 -7.59 2.86 23.17
CA GLU A 108 -7.83 2.72 21.74
C GLU A 108 -6.53 2.57 20.95
N TYR A 109 -5.52 3.38 21.26
CA TYR A 109 -4.20 3.27 20.63
C TYR A 109 -3.55 1.91 20.92
N ARG A 110 -3.59 1.44 22.17
CA ARG A 110 -3.10 0.10 22.55
C ARG A 110 -3.85 -0.99 21.79
N HIS A 111 -5.18 -0.87 21.69
CA HIS A 111 -6.03 -1.85 21.03
C HIS A 111 -5.75 -1.89 19.52
N LYS A 112 -5.66 -0.72 18.88
CA LYS A 112 -5.32 -0.58 17.46
C LYS A 112 -3.95 -1.19 17.16
N ARG A 113 -2.94 -0.91 17.99
CA ARG A 113 -1.58 -1.45 17.81
C ARG A 113 -1.53 -2.97 18.05
N MET A 114 -2.33 -3.50 18.98
CA MET A 114 -2.50 -4.96 19.13
C MET A 114 -3.17 -5.59 17.92
N MET A 115 -4.23 -4.97 17.39
CA MET A 115 -4.92 -5.45 16.18
C MET A 115 -4.00 -5.48 14.96
N GLU A 116 -3.20 -4.43 14.75
CA GLU A 116 -2.22 -4.37 13.66
C GLU A 116 -1.16 -5.48 13.80
N MET A 117 -0.66 -5.71 15.02
CA MET A 117 0.30 -6.78 15.30
C MET A 117 -0.31 -8.17 15.07
N GLN A 118 -1.55 -8.39 15.50
CA GLN A 118 -2.28 -9.64 15.27
C GLN A 118 -2.57 -9.87 13.79
N ALA A 119 -2.96 -8.83 13.06
CA ALA A 119 -3.20 -8.90 11.62
C ALA A 119 -1.92 -9.22 10.85
N GLN A 120 -0.78 -8.69 11.28
CA GLN A 120 0.51 -9.01 10.68
C GLN A 120 0.92 -10.46 10.98
N ALA A 121 0.75 -10.91 12.24
CA ALA A 121 1.03 -12.29 12.63
C ALA A 121 0.14 -13.31 11.89
N ALA A 122 -1.13 -12.97 11.65
CA ALA A 122 -2.05 -13.82 10.89
C ALA A 122 -1.66 -13.99 9.41
N LYS A 123 -0.88 -13.05 8.86
CA LYS A 123 -0.33 -13.13 7.51
C LYS A 123 0.91 -14.03 7.44
N GLU A 124 1.60 -14.27 8.56
CA GLU A 124 2.80 -15.11 8.64
C GLU A 124 2.48 -16.61 8.54
N LYS A 125 2.03 -17.06 7.36
CA LYS A 125 1.62 -18.45 7.10
C LYS A 125 2.72 -19.30 6.45
N TYR A 126 3.73 -18.65 5.87
CA TYR A 126 4.78 -19.29 5.09
C TYR A 126 6.11 -19.31 5.84
N GLY A 127 7.17 -19.83 5.23
CA GLY A 127 8.47 -19.96 5.88
C GLY A 127 9.52 -20.77 5.11
N GLU A 128 9.10 -21.41 4.01
CA GLU A 128 9.97 -22.23 3.17
C GLU A 128 9.68 -22.00 1.68
N VAL A 129 10.59 -22.48 0.83
CA VAL A 129 10.40 -22.47 -0.62
C VAL A 129 9.81 -23.80 -1.05
N ILE A 130 8.58 -23.78 -1.53
CA ILE A 130 7.85 -24.99 -1.93
C ILE A 130 8.06 -25.26 -3.42
N GLU A 131 8.34 -26.51 -3.79
CA GLU A 131 8.36 -26.95 -5.18
C GLU A 131 6.96 -27.36 -5.62
N ILE A 132 6.48 -26.85 -6.75
CA ILE A 132 5.16 -27.21 -7.29
C ILE A 132 5.27 -27.76 -8.71
N SER A 133 4.21 -28.44 -9.12
CA SER A 133 4.02 -28.92 -10.48
C SER A 133 3.08 -28.01 -11.28
N LYS A 134 3.04 -28.16 -12.61
CA LYS A 134 2.16 -27.39 -13.50
C LYS A 134 0.67 -27.37 -13.07
N PRO A 135 0.02 -28.49 -12.73
CA PRO A 135 -1.40 -28.48 -12.36
C PRO A 135 -1.68 -27.67 -11.08
N ASP A 136 -0.72 -27.58 -10.17
CA ASP A 136 -0.88 -26.83 -8.91
C ASP A 136 -0.68 -25.32 -9.11
N PHE A 137 -0.16 -24.87 -10.26
CA PHE A 137 0.21 -23.47 -10.49
C PHE A 137 -0.96 -22.50 -10.23
N VAL A 138 -2.16 -22.79 -10.73
CA VAL A 138 -3.32 -21.88 -10.57
C VAL A 138 -3.70 -21.74 -9.10
N ARG A 139 -3.80 -22.86 -8.37
CA ARG A 139 -4.16 -22.84 -6.94
C ARG A 139 -3.09 -22.18 -6.10
N GLU A 140 -1.83 -22.57 -6.31
CA GLU A 140 -0.73 -22.17 -5.43
C GLU A 140 -0.20 -20.77 -5.73
N VAL A 141 -0.39 -20.27 -6.96
CA VAL A 141 0.07 -18.95 -7.43
C VAL A 141 -1.11 -18.00 -7.63
N THR A 142 -2.00 -18.27 -8.58
CA THR A 142 -3.06 -17.33 -8.95
C THR A 142 -4.07 -17.10 -7.84
N ASP A 143 -4.59 -18.17 -7.23
CA ASP A 143 -5.57 -18.02 -6.14
C ASP A 143 -4.92 -17.51 -4.85
N ALA A 144 -3.74 -18.03 -4.49
CA ALA A 144 -2.99 -17.53 -3.33
C ALA A 144 -2.58 -16.05 -3.48
N SER A 145 -2.38 -15.56 -4.71
CA SER A 145 -1.98 -14.16 -4.96
C SER A 145 -3.05 -13.13 -4.58
N LYS A 146 -4.31 -13.55 -4.43
CA LYS A 146 -5.41 -12.68 -3.98
C LYS A 146 -5.30 -12.34 -2.49
N GLU A 147 -4.73 -13.25 -1.69
CA GLU A 147 -4.58 -13.07 -0.24
C GLU A 147 -3.19 -12.57 0.16
N CYS A 148 -2.15 -13.00 -0.56
CA CYS A 148 -0.75 -12.72 -0.22
C CYS A 148 0.11 -12.55 -1.47
N PHE A 149 1.30 -11.97 -1.33
CA PHE A 149 2.26 -11.94 -2.44
C PHE A 149 2.86 -13.33 -2.66
N VAL A 150 2.94 -13.74 -3.94
CA VAL A 150 3.53 -15.01 -4.35
C VAL A 150 4.71 -14.76 -5.28
N VAL A 151 5.86 -15.29 -4.91
CA VAL A 151 7.11 -15.19 -5.66
C VAL A 151 7.41 -16.56 -6.26
N VAL A 152 7.38 -16.67 -7.58
CA VAL A 152 7.62 -17.92 -8.30
C VAL A 152 8.96 -17.88 -9.02
N HIS A 153 9.85 -18.80 -8.67
CA HIS A 153 11.12 -19.02 -9.35
C HIS A 153 10.97 -20.12 -10.41
N LEU A 154 11.09 -19.74 -11.69
CA LEU A 154 11.27 -20.71 -12.78
C LEU A 154 12.77 -21.02 -12.90
N TYR A 155 13.13 -22.30 -12.76
CA TYR A 155 14.52 -22.73 -12.70
C TYR A 155 14.82 -23.93 -13.58
N LYS A 156 16.11 -24.15 -13.86
CA LYS A 156 16.64 -25.41 -14.39
C LYS A 156 17.78 -25.89 -13.51
N GLU A 157 17.78 -27.18 -13.18
CA GLU A 157 18.72 -27.76 -12.20
C GLU A 157 20.19 -27.66 -12.61
N TYR A 158 20.48 -27.73 -13.91
CA TYR A 158 21.85 -27.72 -14.41
C TYR A 158 22.47 -26.31 -14.48
N ILE A 159 21.68 -25.24 -14.29
CA ILE A 159 22.17 -23.87 -14.39
C ILE A 159 22.63 -23.35 -13.02
N PRO A 160 23.91 -22.96 -12.86
CA PRO A 160 24.45 -22.55 -11.55
C PRO A 160 23.76 -21.33 -10.94
N ALA A 161 23.36 -20.35 -11.77
CA ALA A 161 22.67 -19.14 -11.30
C ALA A 161 21.32 -19.48 -10.63
N CYS A 162 20.62 -20.52 -11.11
CA CYS A 162 19.39 -21.00 -10.47
C CYS A 162 19.66 -21.61 -9.09
N LYS A 163 20.74 -22.39 -8.95
CA LYS A 163 21.14 -22.95 -7.64
C LYS A 163 21.44 -21.84 -6.63
N LEU A 164 22.13 -20.78 -7.08
CA LEU A 164 22.40 -19.61 -6.25
C LEU A 164 21.11 -18.92 -5.82
N MET A 165 20.15 -18.75 -6.74
CA MET A 165 18.85 -18.12 -6.43
C MET A 165 18.05 -18.93 -5.43
N ASN A 166 18.00 -20.26 -5.59
CA ASN A 166 17.30 -21.15 -4.67
C ASN A 166 17.82 -20.99 -3.23
N ARG A 167 19.14 -20.86 -3.05
CA ARG A 167 19.73 -20.61 -1.73
C ARG A 167 19.29 -19.25 -1.17
N CYS A 168 19.38 -18.19 -1.96
CA CYS A 168 18.96 -16.85 -1.53
C CYS A 168 17.47 -16.79 -1.20
N LEU A 169 16.61 -17.41 -2.00
CA LEU A 169 15.17 -17.47 -1.73
C LEU A 169 14.85 -18.28 -0.49
N ALA A 170 15.57 -19.37 -0.20
CA ALA A 170 15.40 -20.13 1.03
C ALA A 170 15.72 -19.29 2.28
N GLU A 171 16.77 -18.48 2.23
CA GLU A 171 17.11 -17.53 3.31
C GLU A 171 16.04 -16.44 3.48
N LEU A 172 15.45 -15.95 2.38
CA LEU A 172 14.40 -14.94 2.41
C LEU A 172 13.05 -15.51 2.89
N ALA A 173 12.71 -16.74 2.52
CA ALA A 173 11.47 -17.40 2.94
C ALA A 173 11.38 -17.53 4.46
N LEU A 174 12.51 -17.82 5.13
CA LEU A 174 12.58 -17.87 6.59
C LEU A 174 12.34 -16.51 7.26
N GLN A 175 12.71 -15.42 6.58
CA GLN A 175 12.56 -14.05 7.08
C GLN A 175 11.18 -13.46 6.79
N PHE A 176 10.56 -13.80 5.66
CA PHE A 176 9.30 -13.21 5.19
C PHE A 176 8.20 -14.25 5.11
N LYS A 177 7.67 -14.60 6.28
CA LYS A 177 6.57 -15.56 6.40
C LYS A 177 5.23 -15.07 5.85
N SER A 178 5.10 -13.76 5.61
CA SER A 178 3.94 -13.17 4.96
C SER A 178 3.85 -13.46 3.46
N THR A 179 4.98 -13.82 2.85
CA THR A 179 5.12 -13.94 1.40
C THR A 179 5.38 -15.38 1.03
N LYS A 180 4.67 -15.88 0.03
CA LYS A 180 4.79 -17.26 -0.41
C LYS A 180 5.90 -17.39 -1.44
N PHE A 181 6.92 -18.20 -1.15
CA PHE A 181 7.99 -18.50 -2.08
C PHE A 181 7.81 -19.88 -2.70
N ILE A 182 7.84 -19.93 -4.03
CA ILE A 182 7.60 -21.14 -4.80
C ILE A 182 8.70 -21.28 -5.85
N LYS A 183 9.07 -22.52 -6.16
CA LYS A 183 9.90 -22.85 -7.32
C LYS A 183 9.21 -23.88 -8.21
N ILE A 184 9.46 -23.80 -9.50
CA ILE A 184 8.96 -24.76 -10.49
C ILE A 184 10.02 -24.94 -11.58
N VAL A 185 10.18 -26.17 -12.06
CA VAL A 185 11.04 -26.44 -13.22
C VAL A 185 10.47 -25.70 -14.43
N SER A 186 11.28 -24.85 -15.07
CA SER A 186 10.78 -23.93 -16.10
C SER A 186 10.11 -24.66 -17.26
N ASP A 187 10.68 -25.77 -17.71
CA ASP A 187 10.15 -26.60 -18.81
C ASP A 187 8.82 -27.30 -18.45
N GLN A 188 8.55 -27.52 -17.15
CA GLN A 188 7.25 -28.05 -16.70
C GLN A 188 6.17 -26.96 -16.75
N CYS A 189 6.53 -25.71 -16.43
CA CYS A 189 5.60 -24.58 -16.49
C CYS A 189 5.32 -24.17 -17.95
N ILE A 190 6.39 -23.95 -18.72
CA ILE A 190 6.37 -23.47 -20.11
C ILE A 190 7.24 -24.41 -20.95
N PRO A 191 6.66 -25.14 -21.92
CA PRO A 191 7.44 -26.03 -22.78
C PRO A 191 8.53 -25.27 -23.54
N ASN A 192 9.73 -25.85 -23.61
CA ASN A 192 10.91 -25.28 -24.28
C ASN A 192 11.28 -23.88 -23.77
N PHE A 193 11.28 -23.68 -22.45
CA PHE A 193 11.65 -22.39 -21.88
C PHE A 193 13.17 -22.15 -22.08
N PRO A 194 13.59 -21.01 -22.66
CA PRO A 194 14.97 -20.83 -23.06
C PRO A 194 15.92 -20.65 -21.87
N ASP A 195 17.10 -21.26 -21.96
CA ASP A 195 18.09 -21.31 -20.88
C ASP A 195 18.67 -19.95 -20.49
N HIS A 196 18.71 -18.98 -21.42
CA HIS A 196 19.20 -17.64 -21.12
C HIS A 196 18.22 -16.81 -20.28
N ASN A 197 16.93 -17.19 -20.26
CA ASN A 197 15.91 -16.51 -19.48
C ASN A 197 15.84 -17.00 -18.03
N VAL A 198 16.44 -18.14 -17.71
CA VAL A 198 16.52 -18.62 -16.34
C VAL A 198 17.81 -18.13 -15.66
N PRO A 199 17.78 -17.82 -14.35
CA PRO A 199 16.61 -17.84 -13.49
C PRO A 199 15.59 -16.74 -13.83
N THR A 200 14.30 -17.07 -13.75
CA THR A 200 13.20 -16.08 -13.90
C THR A 200 12.42 -16.00 -12.59
N LEU A 201 12.10 -14.79 -12.15
CA LEU A 201 11.18 -14.54 -11.05
C LEU A 201 9.89 -13.90 -11.55
N LEU A 202 8.78 -14.52 -11.22
CA LEU A 202 7.44 -13.97 -11.40
C LEU A 202 6.91 -13.54 -10.03
N ILE A 203 6.48 -12.29 -9.92
CA ILE A 203 5.90 -11.74 -8.69
C ILE A 203 4.43 -11.52 -8.94
N TYR A 204 3.59 -12.21 -8.18
CA TYR A 204 2.14 -12.05 -8.18
C TYR A 204 1.68 -11.37 -6.89
N GLY A 205 0.64 -10.54 -6.99
CA GLY A 205 -0.01 -9.92 -5.85
C GLY A 205 -1.35 -9.32 -6.29
N GLU A 206 -2.31 -9.28 -5.38
CA GLU A 206 -3.68 -8.77 -5.64
C GLU A 206 -4.39 -9.49 -6.80
N GLY A 207 -4.04 -10.75 -7.06
CA GLY A 207 -4.60 -11.55 -8.16
C GLY A 207 -3.90 -11.40 -9.52
N ASP A 208 -2.99 -10.43 -9.67
CA ASP A 208 -2.33 -10.11 -10.94
C ASP A 208 -0.81 -10.32 -10.90
N LEU A 209 -0.21 -10.44 -12.09
CA LEU A 209 1.25 -10.46 -12.26
C LEU A 209 1.80 -9.04 -12.14
N LYS A 210 2.54 -8.77 -11.07
CA LYS A 210 3.18 -7.48 -10.79
C LYS A 210 4.53 -7.33 -11.49
N ALA A 211 5.32 -8.42 -11.60
CA ALA A 211 6.62 -8.37 -12.27
C ALA A 211 7.02 -9.69 -12.92
N ASN A 212 7.76 -9.61 -14.02
CA ASN A 212 8.40 -10.73 -14.69
C ASN A 212 9.86 -10.39 -14.97
N LEU A 213 10.77 -10.97 -14.18
CA LEU A 213 12.20 -10.67 -14.18
C LEU A 213 12.96 -11.89 -14.70
N ALA A 214 13.28 -11.88 -15.99
CA ALA A 214 13.97 -12.97 -16.67
C ALA A 214 15.48 -12.72 -16.80
N GLY A 215 16.26 -13.76 -16.49
CA GLY A 215 17.69 -13.82 -16.70
C GLY A 215 18.49 -13.39 -15.47
N ALA A 216 19.65 -14.01 -15.29
CA ALA A 216 20.52 -13.77 -14.14
C ALA A 216 21.00 -12.30 -14.04
N ILE A 217 21.08 -11.58 -15.17
CA ILE A 217 21.57 -10.19 -15.23
C ILE A 217 20.71 -9.25 -14.38
N GLN A 218 19.40 -9.53 -14.26
CA GLN A 218 18.51 -8.74 -13.41
C GLN A 218 18.82 -8.83 -11.91
N PHE A 219 19.66 -9.80 -11.53
CA PHE A 219 20.00 -10.11 -10.14
C PHE A 219 21.51 -10.07 -9.89
N ASP A 220 22.25 -9.20 -10.59
CA ASP A 220 23.72 -9.09 -10.54
C ASP A 220 24.48 -10.35 -11.00
N GLY A 221 23.82 -11.23 -11.76
CA GLY A 221 24.42 -12.44 -12.32
C GLY A 221 24.91 -13.41 -11.24
N MET A 222 26.19 -13.80 -11.32
CA MET A 222 26.80 -14.72 -10.33
C MET A 222 27.19 -14.03 -9.02
N LYS A 223 27.05 -12.71 -8.92
CA LYS A 223 27.27 -11.95 -7.68
C LYS A 223 25.99 -11.75 -6.88
N MET A 224 24.89 -12.39 -7.28
CA MET A 224 23.60 -12.31 -6.60
C MET A 224 23.73 -12.62 -5.11
N THR A 225 23.16 -11.74 -4.29
CA THR A 225 23.07 -11.88 -2.84
C THR A 225 21.62 -11.86 -2.38
N SER A 226 21.34 -12.39 -1.19
CA SER A 226 20.01 -12.34 -0.58
C SER A 226 19.56 -10.88 -0.34
N LYS A 227 20.50 -9.96 -0.09
CA LYS A 227 20.22 -8.53 0.07
C LYS A 227 19.80 -7.85 -1.24
N SER A 228 20.54 -8.08 -2.33
CA SER A 228 20.16 -7.54 -3.64
C SER A 228 18.80 -8.10 -4.07
N LEU A 229 18.56 -9.40 -3.85
CA LEU A 229 17.29 -10.03 -4.18
C LEU A 229 16.12 -9.49 -3.33
N ARG A 230 16.34 -9.26 -2.03
CA ARG A 230 15.38 -8.57 -1.16
C ARG A 230 15.02 -7.20 -1.70
N ALA A 231 16.01 -6.40 -2.09
CA ALA A 231 15.78 -5.04 -2.58
C ALA A 231 14.88 -5.06 -3.84
N VAL A 232 15.12 -5.99 -4.76
CA VAL A 232 14.27 -6.19 -5.93
C VAL A 232 12.85 -6.56 -5.53
N LEU A 233 12.67 -7.52 -4.61
CA LEU A 233 11.34 -7.93 -4.14
C LEU A 233 10.58 -6.80 -3.42
N ALA A 234 11.30 -5.96 -2.67
CA ALA A 234 10.73 -4.82 -1.96
C ALA A 234 10.20 -3.74 -2.92
N GLN A 235 10.85 -3.53 -4.06
CA GLN A 235 10.37 -2.57 -5.09
C GLN A 235 8.97 -2.92 -5.60
N TYR A 236 8.62 -4.20 -5.63
CA TYR A 236 7.31 -4.68 -6.09
C TYR A 236 6.33 -4.95 -4.93
N GLY A 237 6.68 -4.59 -3.69
CA GLY A 237 5.83 -4.79 -2.51
C GLY A 237 5.74 -6.23 -2.00
N ALA A 238 6.45 -7.18 -2.63
CA ALA A 238 6.43 -8.58 -2.22
C ALA A 238 7.09 -8.83 -0.86
N VAL A 239 7.94 -7.91 -0.42
CA VAL A 239 8.63 -7.94 0.87
C VAL A 239 8.57 -6.53 1.46
N PRO A 240 8.42 -6.37 2.80
CA PRO A 240 8.51 -5.05 3.40
C PRO A 240 9.82 -4.36 3.04
N ALA A 241 9.72 -3.09 2.64
CA ALA A 241 10.89 -2.25 2.40
C ALA A 241 11.86 -2.37 3.59
N GLU A 242 13.17 -2.36 3.32
CA GLU A 242 14.10 -2.14 4.42
C GLU A 242 13.66 -0.85 5.09
N LYS A 243 13.32 -0.93 6.38
CA LYS A 243 13.20 0.27 7.19
C LYS A 243 14.57 0.93 7.06
N GLY A 244 14.62 2.04 6.34
CA GLY A 244 15.77 2.91 6.45
C GLY A 244 15.99 3.12 7.95
N LEU A 245 17.23 3.05 8.38
CA LEU A 245 17.63 3.75 9.58
C LEU A 245 17.51 5.25 9.28
N ASP A 246 16.28 5.71 9.08
CA ASP A 246 15.93 7.11 9.02
C ASP A 246 14.77 7.30 9.98
N GLN A 247 15.00 8.19 10.94
CA GLN A 247 14.25 8.43 12.17
C GLN A 247 14.41 7.32 13.21
N GLY A 248 15.63 7.23 13.73
CA GLY A 248 15.73 7.32 15.18
C GLY A 248 15.15 8.67 15.58
N ASP A 249 13.85 8.71 15.86
CA ASP A 249 13.28 9.70 16.77
C ASP A 249 13.84 9.40 18.16
N ASP A 250 15.15 9.64 18.32
CA ASP A 250 15.73 10.17 19.54
C ASP A 250 15.29 11.65 19.66
N GLU A 251 13.99 11.93 19.54
CA GLU A 251 13.44 13.10 20.21
C GLU A 251 13.48 12.74 21.70
N LYS A 252 14.65 12.95 22.30
CA LYS A 252 14.81 13.00 23.75
C LYS A 252 13.61 13.77 24.26
N PRO A 253 12.79 13.23 25.18
CA PRO A 253 11.65 13.96 25.69
C PRO A 253 12.19 15.30 26.20
N LYS A 254 11.74 16.40 25.56
CA LYS A 254 12.03 17.75 26.04
C LYS A 254 11.48 17.79 27.45
N ARG A 255 12.36 17.66 28.45
CA ARG A 255 12.00 17.78 29.86
C ARG A 255 11.25 19.09 29.99
N SER A 256 9.95 19.03 30.26
CA SER A 256 9.17 20.23 30.55
C SER A 256 9.86 20.94 31.71
N VAL A 257 10.01 22.26 31.57
CA VAL A 257 10.62 23.13 32.57
C VAL A 257 9.63 23.38 33.71
N TYR A 258 9.04 22.31 34.25
CA TYR A 258 8.28 22.33 35.48
C TYR A 258 8.94 21.38 36.48
N GLN A 259 10.18 21.70 36.85
CA GLN A 259 10.70 21.27 38.15
C GLN A 259 10.17 22.24 39.20
N SER A 260 9.10 21.84 39.87
CA SER A 260 8.79 22.33 41.20
C SER A 260 9.96 21.97 42.13
N LYS A 261 10.33 22.88 43.03
CA LYS A 261 11.52 22.83 43.91
C LYS A 261 11.59 21.60 44.85
N ALA A 262 10.65 20.66 44.77
CA ALA A 262 10.51 19.54 45.70
C ALA A 262 11.39 18.32 45.34
N THR A 263 11.76 18.11 44.06
CA THR A 263 12.42 16.84 43.66
C THR A 263 13.95 16.90 43.63
N ALA A 264 14.57 18.06 43.85
CA ALA A 264 16.04 18.19 43.88
C ALA A 264 16.67 17.77 45.22
N ALA A 265 15.88 17.60 46.28
CA ALA A 265 16.36 17.27 47.62
C ALA A 265 16.57 15.76 47.86
N LEU A 266 16.21 14.89 46.90
CA LEU A 266 16.24 13.43 47.07
C LEU A 266 17.40 12.73 46.34
N SER A 267 18.30 13.48 45.69
CA SER A 267 19.42 12.89 44.94
C SER A 267 20.81 13.25 45.48
N SER A 268 20.93 13.63 46.75
CA SER A 268 22.22 13.79 47.40
C SER A 268 22.29 12.94 48.66
N ASP A 269 23.45 12.32 48.83
CA ASP A 269 23.98 11.64 50.02
C ASP A 269 23.53 10.20 50.23
N GLU A 270 24.43 9.25 49.87
CA GLU A 270 25.09 8.34 50.82
C GLU A 270 26.42 7.84 50.23
N GLU A 271 27.51 8.61 50.43
CA GLU A 271 28.86 8.04 50.44
C GLU A 271 29.09 7.42 51.82
N SER A 272 29.06 6.09 51.90
CA SER A 272 29.41 5.34 53.11
C SER A 272 30.88 4.94 53.06
N ASP A 273 31.72 5.66 53.83
CA ASP A 273 33.01 5.17 54.31
C ASP A 273 32.81 3.96 55.24
N GLY A 274 33.70 2.95 55.17
CA GLY A 274 33.69 1.83 56.13
C GLY A 274 34.59 0.62 55.83
N ASP A 275 35.85 0.75 56.23
CA ASP A 275 36.78 -0.26 56.79
C ASP A 275 37.33 -1.49 56.01
N ASP A 276 38.64 -1.42 55.79
CA ASP A 276 39.67 -2.33 56.30
C ASP A 276 39.36 -3.83 56.46
N ARG A 277 40.03 -4.67 55.65
CA ARG A 277 40.56 -5.97 56.10
C ARG A 277 41.68 -6.46 55.19
N GLY A 278 42.91 -6.39 55.71
CA GLY A 278 44.10 -7.00 55.11
C GLY A 278 44.26 -8.52 55.34
N TYR A 279 45.42 -9.00 54.87
CA TYR A 279 46.03 -10.35 54.99
C TYR A 279 45.38 -11.45 54.14
N TYR A 280 46.08 -12.22 53.30
CA TYR A 280 47.50 -12.59 53.16
C TYR A 280 47.87 -12.78 51.67
#